data_AF-A0A7W7M7X1-F1
#
_entry.id   AF-A0A7W7M7X1-F1
#
_cell.length_a   1.000
_cell.length_b   1.000
_cell.length_c   1.000
_cell.angle_alpha   90.00
_cell.angle_beta   90.00
_cell.angle_gamma   90.00
#
_symmetry.space_group_name_H-M   'P 1'
#
loop_
_entity.id
_entity.type
_entity.pdbx_description
1 polymer ?
#
loop_
_entity_poly.entity_id
_entity_poly.type
_entity_poly.pdbx_seq_one_letter_code
_entity_poly.pdbx_strand_id
1 'polypeptide(L)'
;MPRRRWELRDRIAGLDPERDHLEIYQLSAGREFPWDYTRALEFALFRTYCVPSISRLLAATGEFRDRPQKRYDDTSLLMAEIAAHGYDSPRGREALKLVNRAHGRFAISNDDMLYVLSTFIYDPIDWLDRYGWRPPHENERLAAFHYYREVGRRMGIREIPAGYAEFRAFKQRYERERFVWSETNQRIGEYTVGLFAAWFPAVLRPAVRLAVRGMLDEPMLRAFGFRPAPRWVGATGDLGLRARARVLRFFPPRRDSVLGVSPRNRTYPGYPGGRRPSDLGADAPAAGFPAEHPR
;
A
#
# COMPACT_ATOMS: atom_id res chain seq x y z
N MET A 1 -33.15 -9.50 -3.32
CA MET A 1 -31.91 -10.28 -3.54
C MET A 1 -30.74 -9.83 -2.64
N PRO A 2 -30.80 -9.97 -1.30
CA PRO A 2 -29.68 -9.63 -0.42
C PRO A 2 -28.64 -10.76 -0.21
N ARG A 3 -28.98 -12.05 -0.45
CA ARG A 3 -28.06 -13.18 -0.18
C ARG A 3 -26.77 -13.14 -1.01
N ARG A 4 -26.82 -12.70 -2.28
CA ARG A 4 -25.63 -12.69 -3.14
C ARG A 4 -24.56 -11.69 -2.71
N ARG A 5 -24.91 -10.55 -2.09
CA ARG A 5 -23.90 -9.55 -1.65
C ARG A 5 -22.92 -10.12 -0.63
N TRP A 6 -23.38 -11.05 0.21
CA TRP A 6 -22.57 -11.60 1.30
C TRP A 6 -21.86 -12.91 0.95
N GLU A 7 -22.01 -13.41 -0.27
CA GLU A 7 -21.45 -14.69 -0.73
C GLU A 7 -19.92 -14.77 -0.53
N LEU A 8 -19.21 -13.69 -0.82
CA LEU A 8 -17.74 -13.65 -0.62
C LEU A 8 -17.37 -13.65 0.86
N ARG A 9 -18.10 -12.91 1.69
CA ARG A 9 -17.92 -12.91 3.15
C ARG A 9 -18.19 -14.29 3.74
N ASP A 10 -19.24 -14.96 3.29
CA ASP A 10 -19.64 -16.28 3.78
C ASP A 10 -18.62 -17.36 3.33
N ARG A 11 -18.10 -17.26 2.10
CA ARG A 11 -16.98 -18.09 1.64
C ARG A 11 -15.74 -17.88 2.51
N ILE A 12 -15.34 -16.63 2.73
CA ILE A 12 -14.17 -16.29 3.56
C ILE A 12 -14.32 -16.82 5.00
N ALA A 13 -15.53 -16.76 5.56
CA ALA A 13 -15.81 -17.28 6.90
C ALA A 13 -15.64 -18.80 7.01
N GLY A 14 -15.81 -19.54 5.90
CA GLY A 14 -15.60 -20.99 5.85
C GLY A 14 -14.16 -21.43 5.56
N LEU A 15 -13.24 -20.51 5.31
CA LEU A 15 -11.82 -20.80 5.04
C LEU A 15 -10.97 -20.67 6.31
N ASP A 16 -9.87 -21.42 6.37
CA ASP A 16 -8.90 -21.33 7.47
C ASP A 16 -7.93 -20.16 7.20
N PRO A 17 -7.82 -19.16 8.10
CA PRO A 17 -7.04 -17.96 7.83
C PRO A 17 -5.53 -18.14 7.83
N GLU A 18 -5.00 -19.26 8.31
CA GLU A 18 -3.56 -19.57 8.24
C GLU A 18 -3.25 -20.42 7.02
N ARG A 19 -4.03 -21.47 6.74
CA ARG A 19 -3.80 -22.35 5.59
C ARG A 19 -4.24 -21.71 4.27
N ASP A 20 -5.39 -21.03 4.28
CA ASP A 20 -6.06 -20.53 3.08
C ASP A 20 -5.86 -19.00 2.92
N HIS A 21 -4.86 -18.43 3.61
CA HIS A 21 -4.60 -16.99 3.68
C HIS A 21 -4.48 -16.30 2.31
N LEU A 22 -3.82 -16.96 1.35
CA LEU A 22 -3.66 -16.43 0.00
C LEU A 22 -5.01 -16.28 -0.70
N GLU A 23 -5.87 -17.30 -0.61
CA GLU A 23 -7.21 -17.28 -1.21
C GLU A 23 -8.05 -16.19 -0.55
N ILE A 24 -8.07 -16.12 0.78
CA ILE A 24 -8.81 -15.09 1.51
C ILE A 24 -8.33 -13.68 1.10
N TYR A 25 -7.01 -13.48 1.03
CA TYR A 25 -6.44 -12.20 0.60
C TYR A 25 -6.84 -11.85 -0.83
N GLN A 26 -6.83 -12.81 -1.76
CA GLN A 26 -7.27 -12.61 -3.15
C GLN A 26 -8.76 -12.30 -3.26
N LEU A 27 -9.61 -12.95 -2.46
CA LEU A 27 -11.05 -12.65 -2.41
C LEU A 27 -11.29 -11.25 -1.85
N SER A 28 -10.61 -10.89 -0.75
CA SER A 28 -10.75 -9.60 -0.08
C SER A 28 -10.23 -8.46 -0.96
N ALA A 29 -8.97 -8.52 -1.40
CA ALA A 29 -8.31 -7.47 -2.16
C ALA A 29 -8.66 -7.45 -3.65
N GLY A 30 -8.98 -8.59 -4.26
CA GLY A 30 -9.26 -8.67 -5.69
C GLY A 30 -10.72 -8.54 -6.08
N ARG A 31 -11.64 -8.85 -5.17
CA ARG A 31 -13.07 -8.93 -5.49
C ARG A 31 -13.94 -8.09 -4.56
N GLU A 32 -13.76 -8.24 -3.26
CA GLU A 32 -14.64 -7.64 -2.26
C GLU A 32 -14.39 -6.14 -2.07
N PHE A 33 -13.12 -5.75 -1.92
CA PHE A 33 -12.69 -4.40 -1.58
C PHE A 33 -11.55 -3.83 -2.46
N PRO A 34 -11.50 -4.08 -3.78
CA PRO A 34 -10.32 -3.75 -4.58
C PRO A 34 -9.96 -2.26 -4.61
N TRP A 35 -10.96 -1.40 -4.68
CA TRP A 35 -10.74 0.05 -4.63
C TRP A 35 -10.21 0.49 -3.27
N ASP A 36 -10.77 -0.06 -2.19
CA ASP A 36 -10.40 0.28 -0.82
C ASP A 36 -8.99 -0.18 -0.49
N TYR A 37 -8.59 -1.42 -0.84
CA TYR A 37 -7.20 -1.86 -0.71
C TYR A 37 -6.23 -0.97 -1.49
N THR A 38 -6.58 -0.60 -2.73
CA THR A 38 -5.72 0.27 -3.55
C THR A 38 -5.51 1.63 -2.87
N ARG A 39 -6.60 2.28 -2.41
CA ARG A 39 -6.50 3.58 -1.72
C ARG A 39 -5.79 3.45 -0.36
N ALA A 40 -6.06 2.40 0.39
CA ALA A 40 -5.43 2.18 1.67
C ALA A 40 -3.92 1.99 1.53
N LEU A 41 -3.48 1.17 0.56
CA LEU A 41 -2.05 0.94 0.31
C LEU A 41 -1.32 2.18 -0.23
N GLU A 42 -1.99 3.05 -0.98
CA GLU A 42 -1.45 4.38 -1.34
C GLU A 42 -1.10 5.19 -0.09
N PHE A 43 -2.02 5.24 0.89
CA PHE A 43 -1.78 5.96 2.15
C PHE A 43 -0.82 5.22 3.08
N ALA A 44 -0.81 3.88 3.07
CA ALA A 44 0.13 3.05 3.81
C ALA A 44 1.57 3.31 3.36
N LEU A 45 1.81 3.37 2.04
CA LEU A 45 3.10 3.74 1.48
C LEU A 45 3.46 5.18 1.82
N PHE A 46 2.51 6.11 1.69
CA PHE A 46 2.73 7.51 2.07
C PHE A 46 3.18 7.62 3.54
N ARG A 47 2.56 6.87 4.44
CA ARG A 47 2.92 6.78 5.86
C ARG A 47 4.36 6.33 6.12
N THR A 48 4.95 5.52 5.24
CA THR A 48 6.36 5.12 5.40
C THR A 48 7.34 6.27 5.20
N TYR A 49 6.94 7.32 4.48
CA TYR A 49 7.82 8.46 4.18
C TYR A 49 7.93 9.45 5.35
N CYS A 50 7.21 9.20 6.46
CA CYS A 50 7.36 9.91 7.72
C CYS A 50 8.61 9.48 8.50
N VAL A 51 9.33 8.44 8.04
CA VAL A 51 10.52 7.91 8.70
C VAL A 51 11.77 8.48 8.02
N PRO A 52 12.64 9.22 8.73
CA PRO A 52 13.79 9.87 8.11
C PRO A 52 14.79 8.93 7.42
N SER A 53 15.03 7.74 7.95
CA SER A 53 15.93 6.76 7.29
C SER A 53 15.39 6.32 5.93
N ILE A 54 14.08 6.08 5.84
CA ILE A 54 13.39 5.72 4.60
C ILE A 54 13.39 6.91 3.63
N SER A 55 12.94 8.09 4.07
CA SER A 55 12.81 9.24 3.17
C SER A 55 14.14 9.75 2.63
N ARG A 56 15.24 9.66 3.40
CA ARG A 56 16.59 9.99 2.91
C ARG A 56 17.00 9.10 1.76
N LEU A 57 16.85 7.78 1.91
CA LEU A 57 17.13 6.84 0.82
C LEU A 57 16.26 7.15 -0.40
N LEU A 58 14.95 7.34 -0.21
CA LEU A 58 14.04 7.66 -1.32
C LEU A 58 14.42 8.97 -2.01
N ALA A 59 14.82 10.00 -1.25
CA ALA A 59 15.28 11.27 -1.81
C ALA A 59 16.57 11.09 -2.62
N ALA A 60 17.53 10.29 -2.12
CA ALA A 60 18.76 9.97 -2.83
C ALA A 60 18.49 9.24 -4.16
N THR A 61 17.48 8.36 -4.23
CA THR A 61 17.13 7.68 -5.49
C THR A 61 16.64 8.61 -6.60
N GLY A 62 16.09 9.79 -6.26
CA GLY A 62 15.50 10.70 -7.25
C GLY A 62 14.16 10.24 -7.85
N GLU A 63 13.76 8.98 -7.70
CA GLU A 63 12.56 8.41 -8.35
C GLU A 63 11.27 9.17 -8.03
N PHE A 64 11.12 9.68 -6.80
CA PHE A 64 9.94 10.47 -6.42
C PHE A 64 9.94 11.87 -7.03
N ARG A 65 11.11 12.45 -7.29
CA ARG A 65 11.25 13.76 -7.93
C ARG A 65 11.03 13.64 -9.44
N ASP A 66 11.70 12.68 -10.06
CA ASP A 66 11.88 12.64 -11.51
C ASP A 66 10.86 11.73 -12.21
N ARG A 67 10.46 10.63 -11.54
CA ARG A 67 9.61 9.57 -12.13
C ARG A 67 8.49 9.08 -11.19
N PRO A 68 7.76 9.96 -10.46
CA PRO A 68 6.84 9.54 -9.41
C PRO A 68 5.72 8.60 -9.89
N GLN A 69 5.19 8.83 -11.11
CA GLN A 69 4.14 7.97 -11.67
C GLN A 69 4.64 6.55 -11.96
N LYS A 70 5.81 6.42 -12.59
CA LYS A 70 6.42 5.11 -12.88
C LYS A 70 6.73 4.38 -11.57
N ARG A 71 7.33 5.08 -10.60
CA ARG A 71 7.66 4.50 -9.28
C ARG A 71 6.43 3.96 -8.56
N TYR A 72 5.30 4.66 -8.66
CA TYR A 72 4.01 4.22 -8.14
C TYR A 72 3.46 3.00 -8.91
N ASP A 73 3.45 3.05 -10.24
CA ASP A 73 2.91 1.97 -11.08
C ASP A 73 3.74 0.69 -10.93
N ASP A 74 5.08 0.79 -10.88
CA ASP A 74 5.98 -0.35 -10.67
C ASP A 74 5.66 -1.10 -9.38
N THR A 75 5.60 -0.39 -8.24
CA THR A 75 5.27 -1.03 -6.96
C THR A 75 3.86 -1.58 -6.95
N SER A 76 2.89 -0.84 -7.46
CA SER A 76 1.50 -1.29 -7.49
C SER A 76 1.34 -2.57 -8.31
N LEU A 77 1.99 -2.66 -9.47
CA LEU A 77 1.95 -3.82 -10.34
C LEU A 77 2.72 -5.00 -9.74
N LEU A 78 3.94 -4.80 -9.22
CA LEU A 78 4.70 -5.87 -8.56
C LEU A 78 3.92 -6.47 -7.38
N MET A 79 3.29 -5.64 -6.55
CA MET A 79 2.48 -6.15 -5.44
C MET A 79 1.20 -6.84 -5.91
N ALA A 80 0.55 -6.32 -6.95
CA ALA A 80 -0.63 -6.94 -7.53
C ALA A 80 -0.30 -8.30 -8.16
N GLU A 81 0.88 -8.46 -8.77
CA GLU A 81 1.37 -9.72 -9.35
C GLU A 81 1.60 -10.80 -8.29
N ILE A 82 2.26 -10.46 -7.18
CA ILE A 82 2.46 -11.39 -6.05
C ILE A 82 1.10 -11.81 -5.47
N ALA A 83 0.17 -10.86 -5.31
CA ALA A 83 -1.17 -11.14 -4.79
C ALA A 83 -2.03 -11.95 -5.76
N ALA A 84 -2.02 -11.63 -7.06
CA ALA A 84 -2.85 -12.29 -8.06
C ALA A 84 -2.47 -13.75 -8.27
N HIS A 85 -1.17 -14.06 -8.24
CA HIS A 85 -0.66 -15.38 -8.60
C HIS A 85 -0.15 -16.19 -7.40
N GLY A 86 0.08 -15.54 -6.26
CA GLY A 86 0.70 -16.16 -5.10
C GLY A 86 2.23 -16.18 -5.21
N TYR A 87 2.89 -15.99 -4.07
CA TYR A 87 4.35 -15.85 -3.94
C TYR A 87 5.15 -17.10 -4.38
N ASP A 88 4.50 -18.27 -4.52
CA ASP A 88 5.15 -19.53 -4.94
C ASP A 88 4.91 -19.88 -6.41
N SER A 89 4.03 -19.17 -7.11
CA SER A 89 3.85 -19.33 -8.55
C SER A 89 5.08 -18.81 -9.32
N PRO A 90 5.35 -19.27 -10.56
CA PRO A 90 6.42 -18.73 -11.38
C PRO A 90 6.36 -17.20 -11.52
N ARG A 91 5.17 -16.66 -11.76
CA ARG A 91 4.94 -15.23 -11.98
C ARG A 91 5.06 -14.41 -10.68
N GLY A 92 4.52 -14.93 -9.57
CA GLY A 92 4.68 -14.30 -8.25
C GLY A 92 6.13 -14.32 -7.76
N ARG A 93 6.86 -15.43 -7.97
CA ARG A 93 8.29 -15.52 -7.67
C ARG A 93 9.12 -14.54 -8.49
N GLU A 94 8.79 -14.35 -9.76
CA GLU A 94 9.45 -13.36 -10.61
C GLU A 94 9.26 -11.94 -10.08
N ALA A 95 8.02 -11.55 -9.76
CA ALA A 95 7.73 -10.25 -9.15
C ALA A 95 8.45 -10.06 -7.80
N LEU A 96 8.43 -11.08 -6.93
CA LEU A 96 9.09 -11.02 -5.64
C LEU A 96 10.61 -10.92 -5.75
N LYS A 97 11.23 -11.59 -6.74
CA LYS A 97 12.67 -11.43 -7.01
C LYS A 97 13.03 -10.00 -7.38
N LEU A 98 12.17 -9.29 -8.11
CA LEU A 98 12.41 -7.88 -8.45
C LEU A 98 12.28 -6.97 -7.24
N VAL A 99 11.29 -7.23 -6.38
CA VAL A 99 11.19 -6.55 -5.07
C VAL A 99 12.47 -6.78 -4.27
N ASN A 100 12.94 -8.03 -4.15
CA ASN A 100 14.18 -8.35 -3.44
C ASN A 100 15.41 -7.70 -4.08
N ARG A 101 15.51 -7.68 -5.42
CA ARG A 101 16.61 -7.03 -6.13
C ARG A 101 16.60 -5.52 -5.91
N ALA A 102 15.44 -4.88 -5.87
CA ALA A 102 15.32 -3.45 -5.62
C ALA A 102 15.76 -3.08 -4.20
N HIS A 103 15.35 -3.85 -3.19
CA HIS A 103 15.72 -3.60 -1.79
C HIS A 103 17.16 -4.04 -1.48
N GLY A 104 17.64 -5.13 -2.09
CA GLY A 104 18.96 -5.70 -1.85
C GLY A 104 20.14 -4.83 -2.33
N ARG A 105 19.86 -3.78 -3.12
CA ARG A 105 20.85 -2.78 -3.53
C ARG A 105 21.23 -1.81 -2.40
N PHE A 106 20.42 -1.72 -1.36
CA PHE A 106 20.54 -0.67 -0.35
C PHE A 106 20.66 -1.22 1.08
N ALA A 107 21.41 -0.53 1.93
CA ALA A 107 21.59 -0.83 3.34
C ALA A 107 20.34 -0.42 4.16
N ILE A 108 19.20 -1.07 3.87
CA ILE A 108 17.95 -0.87 4.60
C ILE A 108 17.98 -1.73 5.87
N SER A 109 17.68 -1.12 7.01
CA SER A 109 17.64 -1.82 8.30
C SER A 109 16.51 -2.88 8.33
N ASN A 110 16.67 -3.90 9.17
CA ASN A 110 15.60 -4.89 9.37
C ASN A 110 14.33 -4.24 9.91
N ASP A 111 14.46 -3.30 10.86
CA ASP A 111 13.32 -2.62 11.48
C ASP A 111 12.54 -1.78 10.47
N ASP A 112 13.22 -1.11 9.54
CA ASP A 112 12.57 -0.33 8.48
C ASP A 112 11.81 -1.25 7.53
N MET A 113 12.41 -2.39 7.14
CA MET A 113 11.73 -3.40 6.32
C MET A 113 10.52 -4.00 7.05
N LEU A 114 10.67 -4.30 8.34
CA LEU A 114 9.62 -4.88 9.17
C LEU A 114 8.47 -3.89 9.40
N TYR A 115 8.79 -2.61 9.60
CA TYR A 115 7.80 -1.54 9.69
C TYR A 115 7.03 -1.36 8.37
N VAL A 116 7.72 -1.27 7.24
CA VAL A 116 7.05 -1.18 5.92
C VAL A 116 6.16 -2.39 5.69
N LEU A 117 6.62 -3.61 6.00
CA LEU A 117 5.80 -4.82 5.88
C LEU A 117 4.51 -4.72 6.72
N SER A 118 4.61 -4.18 7.94
CA SER A 118 3.45 -4.04 8.83
C SER A 118 2.36 -3.13 8.25
N THR A 119 2.72 -2.10 7.47
CA THR A 119 1.74 -1.15 6.92
C THR A 119 0.88 -1.82 5.84
N PHE A 120 1.42 -2.79 5.11
CA PHE A 120 0.64 -3.60 4.17
C PHE A 120 -0.43 -4.48 4.82
N ILE A 121 -0.29 -4.79 6.12
CA ILE A 121 -1.26 -5.58 6.88
C ILE A 121 -2.29 -4.65 7.51
N TYR A 122 -1.83 -3.72 8.35
CA TYR A 122 -2.70 -3.03 9.29
C TYR A 122 -3.41 -1.82 8.67
N ASP A 123 -2.77 -1.08 7.77
CA ASP A 123 -3.38 0.13 7.20
C ASP A 123 -4.57 -0.21 6.29
N PRO A 124 -4.53 -1.26 5.42
CA PRO A 124 -5.73 -1.72 4.72
C PRO A 124 -6.83 -2.18 5.66
N ILE A 125 -6.51 -2.91 6.72
CA ILE A 125 -7.52 -3.39 7.67
C ILE A 125 -8.17 -2.22 8.42
N ASP A 126 -7.39 -1.26 8.91
CA ASP A 126 -7.90 -0.04 9.57
C ASP A 126 -8.74 0.81 8.59
N TRP A 127 -8.35 0.88 7.32
CA TRP A 127 -9.14 1.53 6.28
C TRP A 127 -10.50 0.84 6.09
N LEU A 128 -10.51 -0.49 5.98
CA LEU A 128 -11.74 -1.26 5.78
C LEU A 128 -12.70 -1.16 6.97
N ASP A 129 -12.17 -1.13 8.20
CA ASP A 129 -12.98 -0.88 9.39
C ASP A 129 -13.74 0.45 9.33
N ARG A 130 -13.11 1.47 8.75
CA ARG A 130 -13.68 2.82 8.69
C ARG A 130 -14.52 3.09 7.44
N TYR A 131 -14.11 2.55 6.30
CA TYR A 131 -14.59 2.93 4.97
C TYR A 131 -15.04 1.75 4.10
N GLY A 132 -14.84 0.51 4.56
CA GLY A 132 -15.39 -0.66 3.90
C GLY A 132 -16.92 -0.64 3.92
N TRP A 133 -17.55 -1.14 2.86
CA TRP A 133 -19.02 -1.28 2.82
C TRP A 133 -19.57 -2.24 3.90
N ARG A 134 -18.69 -3.11 4.43
CA ARG A 134 -18.84 -3.89 5.64
C ARG A 134 -17.49 -3.92 6.39
N PRO A 135 -17.47 -4.15 7.71
CA PRO A 135 -16.24 -4.46 8.43
C PRO A 135 -15.56 -5.72 7.86
N PRO A 136 -14.22 -5.79 7.87
CA PRO A 136 -13.50 -7.00 7.52
C PRO A 136 -13.81 -8.11 8.55
N HIS A 137 -13.99 -9.33 8.04
CA HIS A 137 -14.14 -10.53 8.86
C HIS A 137 -12.81 -10.86 9.56
N GLU A 138 -12.84 -11.55 10.69
CA GLU A 138 -11.62 -11.93 11.42
C GLU A 138 -10.64 -12.72 10.53
N ASN A 139 -11.16 -13.67 9.75
CA ASN A 139 -10.35 -14.41 8.78
C ASN A 139 -9.64 -13.50 7.76
N GLU A 140 -10.20 -12.35 7.38
CA GLU A 140 -9.51 -11.40 6.49
C GLU A 140 -8.32 -10.72 7.18
N ARG A 141 -8.48 -10.39 8.48
CA ARG A 141 -7.40 -9.79 9.27
C ARG A 141 -6.24 -10.76 9.44
N LEU A 142 -6.55 -11.99 9.87
CA LEU A 142 -5.56 -13.03 10.08
C LEU A 142 -4.93 -13.47 8.75
N ALA A 143 -5.72 -13.62 7.68
CA ALA A 143 -5.17 -13.96 6.37
C ALA A 143 -4.20 -12.89 5.84
N ALA A 144 -4.53 -11.60 5.96
CA ALA A 144 -3.61 -10.52 5.57
C ALA A 144 -2.29 -10.61 6.36
N PHE A 145 -2.38 -10.91 7.66
CA PHE A 145 -1.22 -11.13 8.52
C PHE A 145 -0.38 -12.33 8.08
N HIS A 146 -0.97 -13.52 7.93
CA HIS A 146 -0.24 -14.71 7.50
C HIS A 146 0.35 -14.54 6.09
N TYR A 147 -0.41 -13.96 5.16
CA TYR A 147 0.05 -13.66 3.80
C TYR A 147 1.29 -12.78 3.79
N TYR A 148 1.27 -11.64 4.50
CA TYR A 148 2.43 -10.75 4.51
C TYR A 148 3.58 -11.27 5.38
N ARG A 149 3.35 -12.13 6.37
CA ARG A 149 4.45 -12.86 7.03
C ARG A 149 5.18 -13.76 6.04
N GLU A 150 4.46 -14.48 5.19
CA GLU A 150 5.07 -15.33 4.16
C GLU A 150 5.80 -14.53 3.08
N VAL A 151 5.28 -13.37 2.68
CA VAL A 151 5.99 -12.42 1.81
C VAL A 151 7.26 -11.92 2.50
N GLY A 152 7.17 -11.45 3.74
CA GLY A 152 8.30 -10.91 4.49
C GLY A 152 9.43 -11.92 4.72
N ARG A 153 9.07 -13.19 5.01
CA ARG A 153 10.04 -14.30 5.12
C ARG A 153 10.80 -14.50 3.81
N ARG A 154 10.11 -14.50 2.67
CA ARG A 154 10.74 -14.62 1.33
C ARG A 154 11.53 -13.37 0.92
N MET A 155 11.31 -12.23 1.58
CA MET A 155 12.13 -11.03 1.46
C MET A 155 13.36 -11.04 2.38
N GLY A 156 13.52 -12.07 3.22
CA GLY A 156 14.62 -12.16 4.18
C GLY A 156 14.47 -11.23 5.39
N ILE A 157 13.25 -10.73 5.66
CA ILE A 157 12.96 -9.93 6.85
C ILE A 157 12.98 -10.85 8.06
N ARG A 158 13.76 -10.48 9.07
CA ARG A 158 13.99 -11.27 10.29
C ARG A 158 13.07 -10.79 11.40
N GLU A 159 12.85 -11.68 12.37
CA GLU A 159 12.14 -11.36 13.63
C GLU A 159 10.71 -10.82 13.41
N ILE A 160 10.03 -11.31 12.37
CA ILE A 160 8.63 -10.95 12.11
C ILE A 160 7.77 -11.53 13.24
N PRO A 161 7.07 -10.70 14.04
CA PRO A 161 6.38 -11.19 15.22
C PRO A 161 5.33 -12.25 14.88
N ALA A 162 5.12 -13.19 15.79
CA ALA A 162 4.28 -14.35 15.57
C ALA A 162 2.79 -14.08 15.84
N GLY A 163 2.49 -13.07 16.67
CA GLY A 163 1.12 -12.66 16.97
C GLY A 163 0.64 -11.45 16.19
N TYR A 164 -0.63 -11.48 15.76
CA TYR A 164 -1.28 -10.34 15.09
C TYR A 164 -1.23 -9.06 15.94
N ALA A 165 -1.55 -9.16 17.23
CA ALA A 165 -1.54 -8.02 18.15
C ALA A 165 -0.12 -7.53 18.46
N GLU A 166 0.84 -8.45 18.58
CA GLU A 166 2.25 -8.15 18.84
C GLU A 166 2.86 -7.35 17.68
N PHE A 167 2.62 -7.77 16.43
CA PHE A 167 3.15 -7.07 15.27
C PHE A 167 2.46 -5.70 15.06
N ARG A 168 1.17 -5.57 15.42
CA ARG A 168 0.50 -4.26 15.51
C ARG A 168 1.14 -3.36 16.56
N ALA A 169 1.45 -3.90 17.74
CA ALA A 169 2.10 -3.14 18.81
C ALA A 169 3.51 -2.68 18.42
N PHE A 170 4.28 -3.51 17.70
CA PHE A 170 5.55 -3.13 17.09
C PHE A 170 5.37 -1.92 16.15
N LYS A 171 4.44 -1.99 15.20
CA LYS A 171 4.17 -0.89 14.26
C LYS A 171 3.88 0.42 14.99
N GLN A 172 2.96 0.38 15.95
CA GLN A 172 2.55 1.55 16.70
C GLN A 172 3.71 2.15 17.51
N ARG A 173 4.56 1.31 18.10
CA ARG A 173 5.76 1.77 18.83
C ARG A 173 6.76 2.40 17.86
N TYR A 174 7.06 1.72 16.76
CA TYR A 174 7.98 2.21 15.74
C TYR A 174 7.55 3.59 15.21
N GLU A 175 6.26 3.77 14.91
CA GLU A 175 5.73 5.07 14.46
C GLU A 175 5.90 6.16 15.51
N ARG A 176 5.57 5.88 16.79
CA ARG A 176 5.73 6.87 17.88
C ARG A 176 7.18 7.31 18.05
N GLU A 177 8.14 6.41 17.86
CA GLU A 177 9.57 6.66 18.06
C GLU A 177 10.24 7.29 16.83
N ARG A 178 9.79 6.96 15.63
CA ARG A 178 10.49 7.30 14.38
C ARG A 178 9.82 8.39 13.56
N PHE A 179 8.55 8.71 13.81
CA PHE A 179 7.87 9.80 13.10
C PHE A 179 8.31 11.14 13.65
N VAL A 180 9.35 11.67 13.03
CA VAL A 180 9.91 12.98 13.32
C VAL A 180 10.04 13.76 12.03
N TRP A 181 10.00 15.08 12.13
CA TRP A 181 10.19 15.94 10.97
C TRP A 181 11.60 15.77 10.37
N SER A 182 11.68 15.75 9.04
CA SER A 182 12.92 15.94 8.30
C SER A 182 12.64 16.62 6.96
N GLU A 183 13.65 17.29 6.41
CA GLU A 183 13.54 17.93 5.09
C GLU A 183 13.23 16.91 3.99
N THR A 184 13.82 15.72 4.05
CA THR A 184 13.58 14.64 3.09
C THR A 184 12.16 14.07 3.21
N ASN A 185 11.61 13.96 4.42
CA ASN A 185 10.20 13.58 4.61
C ASN A 185 9.31 14.59 3.89
N GLN A 186 9.51 15.88 4.15
CA GLN A 186 8.70 16.96 3.57
C GLN A 186 8.75 16.91 2.03
N ARG A 187 9.95 16.86 1.44
CA ARG A 187 10.13 16.79 -0.02
C ARG A 187 9.44 15.58 -0.64
N ILE A 188 9.65 14.39 -0.08
CA ILE A 188 9.00 13.16 -0.58
C ILE A 188 7.47 13.25 -0.44
N GLY A 189 6.99 13.83 0.66
CA GLY A 189 5.57 14.07 0.85
C GLY A 189 4.99 15.04 -0.18
N GLU A 190 5.71 16.10 -0.53
CA GLU A 190 5.26 17.08 -1.53
C GLU A 190 5.18 16.46 -2.93
N TYR A 191 6.15 15.61 -3.29
CA TYR A 191 6.10 14.84 -4.54
C TYR A 191 4.92 13.87 -4.56
N THR A 192 4.64 13.19 -3.45
CA THR A 192 3.53 12.22 -3.33
C THR A 192 2.18 12.93 -3.45
N VAL A 193 1.99 14.05 -2.74
CA VAL A 193 0.80 14.90 -2.86
C VAL A 193 0.66 15.45 -4.28
N GLY A 194 1.78 15.82 -4.91
CA GLY A 194 1.83 16.25 -6.30
C GLY A 194 1.39 15.18 -7.28
N LEU A 195 1.84 13.93 -7.09
CA LEU A 195 1.44 12.78 -7.88
C LEU A 195 -0.07 12.55 -7.80
N PHE A 196 -0.64 12.49 -6.59
CA PHE A 196 -2.08 12.29 -6.42
C PHE A 196 -2.90 13.41 -7.06
N ALA A 197 -2.45 14.66 -6.95
CA ALA A 197 -3.10 15.78 -7.62
C ALA A 197 -2.98 15.69 -9.15
N ALA A 198 -1.86 15.23 -9.69
CA ALA A 198 -1.63 15.13 -11.13
C ALA A 198 -2.61 14.19 -11.86
N TRP A 199 -3.25 13.27 -11.13
CA TRP A 199 -4.30 12.39 -11.66
C TRP A 199 -5.61 13.10 -11.99
N PHE A 200 -5.76 14.36 -11.57
CA PHE A 200 -6.94 15.19 -11.79
C PHE A 200 -6.65 16.34 -12.76
N PRO A 201 -7.69 16.88 -13.42
CA PRO A 201 -7.60 18.09 -14.23
C PRO A 201 -6.91 19.24 -13.47
N ALA A 202 -6.13 20.05 -14.18
CA ALA A 202 -5.29 21.10 -13.58
C ALA A 202 -6.04 22.03 -12.62
N VAL A 203 -7.27 22.39 -12.97
CA VAL A 203 -8.15 23.26 -12.17
C VAL A 203 -8.52 22.68 -10.79
N LEU A 204 -8.58 21.35 -10.67
CA LEU A 204 -8.94 20.68 -9.42
C LEU A 204 -7.73 20.40 -8.51
N ARG A 205 -6.51 20.51 -9.04
CA ARG A 205 -5.29 20.10 -8.31
C ARG A 205 -5.12 20.80 -6.95
N PRO A 206 -5.36 22.12 -6.79
CA PRO A 206 -5.24 22.75 -5.48
C PRO A 206 -6.19 22.15 -4.43
N ALA A 207 -7.44 21.90 -4.84
CA ALA A 207 -8.45 21.28 -3.97
C ALA A 207 -8.06 19.83 -3.62
N VAL A 208 -7.55 19.05 -4.58
CA VAL A 208 -7.07 17.69 -4.33
C VAL A 208 -5.88 17.67 -3.37
N ARG A 209 -4.92 18.59 -3.51
CA ARG A 209 -3.79 18.71 -2.57
C ARG A 209 -4.29 18.99 -1.14
N LEU A 210 -5.28 19.87 -0.99
CA LEU A 210 -5.90 20.16 0.30
C LEU A 210 -6.63 18.93 0.87
N ALA A 211 -7.37 18.21 0.02
CA ALA A 211 -8.09 17.00 0.41
C ALA A 211 -7.14 15.89 0.88
N VAL A 212 -6.06 15.62 0.14
CA VAL A 212 -5.04 14.62 0.53
C VAL A 212 -4.46 14.96 1.90
N ARG A 213 -4.11 16.23 2.13
CA ARG A 213 -3.60 16.69 3.44
C ARG A 213 -4.63 16.55 4.55
N GLY A 214 -5.92 16.75 4.25
CA GLY A 214 -7.01 16.53 5.20
C GLY A 214 -7.26 15.07 5.58
N MET A 215 -6.69 14.12 4.82
CA MET A 215 -6.75 12.69 5.12
C MET A 215 -5.54 12.18 5.91
N LEU A 216 -4.46 12.98 6.02
CA LEU A 216 -3.29 12.61 6.81
C LEU A 216 -3.60 12.78 8.29
N ASP A 217 -3.16 11.84 9.11
CA ASP A 217 -3.26 11.98 10.55
C ASP A 217 -2.22 12.98 11.09
N GLU A 218 -2.43 13.36 12.34
CA GLU A 218 -1.64 14.37 13.02
C GLU A 218 -0.14 13.97 13.14
N PRO A 219 0.24 12.72 13.48
CA PRO A 219 1.63 12.27 13.39
C PRO A 219 2.26 12.43 11.99
N MET A 220 1.54 12.06 10.93
CA MET A 220 2.03 12.22 9.55
C MET A 220 2.21 13.71 9.20
N LEU A 221 1.23 14.56 9.51
CA LEU A 221 1.31 16.00 9.26
C LEU A 221 2.54 16.62 9.92
N ARG A 222 2.83 16.28 11.19
CA ARG A 222 4.03 16.72 11.89
C ARG A 222 5.31 16.20 11.25
N ALA A 223 5.38 14.90 10.95
CA ALA A 223 6.58 14.30 10.36
C ALA A 223 6.89 14.83 8.95
N PHE A 224 5.87 15.28 8.20
CA PHE A 224 6.04 15.97 6.92
C PHE A 224 6.24 17.48 7.04
N GLY A 225 5.96 18.10 8.19
CA GLY A 225 5.97 19.56 8.32
C GLY A 225 4.80 20.21 7.56
N PHE A 226 3.73 19.46 7.31
CA PHE A 226 2.57 19.97 6.61
C PHE A 226 1.63 20.70 7.56
N ARG A 227 1.31 21.95 7.22
CA ARG A 227 0.14 22.64 7.78
C ARG A 227 -1.13 21.79 7.64
N PRO A 228 -1.92 21.60 8.70
CA PRO A 228 -3.17 20.86 8.62
C PRO A 228 -4.13 21.53 7.64
N ALA A 229 -4.93 20.73 6.93
CA ALA A 229 -6.08 21.26 6.22
C ALA A 229 -7.16 21.71 7.23
N PRO A 230 -8.07 22.64 6.86
CA PRO A 230 -9.22 22.94 7.69
C PRO A 230 -9.98 21.66 8.06
N ARG A 231 -10.40 21.52 9.33
CA ARG A 231 -10.98 20.27 9.86
C ARG A 231 -12.18 19.76 9.06
N TRP A 232 -12.96 20.67 8.47
CA TRP A 232 -14.10 20.33 7.62
C TRP A 232 -13.69 19.54 6.37
N VAL A 233 -12.49 19.75 5.82
CA VAL A 233 -12.02 19.05 4.61
C VAL A 233 -11.90 17.55 4.89
N GLY A 234 -11.24 17.19 5.99
CA GLY A 234 -11.11 15.79 6.41
C GLY A 234 -12.47 15.18 6.79
N ALA A 235 -13.35 15.96 7.45
CA ALA A 235 -14.69 15.50 7.81
C ALA A 235 -15.57 15.22 6.59
N THR A 236 -15.53 16.08 5.57
CA THR A 236 -16.26 15.87 4.30
C THR A 236 -15.71 14.65 3.55
N GLY A 237 -14.38 14.45 3.55
CA GLY A 237 -13.76 13.25 2.98
C GLY A 237 -14.22 11.97 3.67
N ASP A 238 -14.18 11.94 5.01
CA ASP A 238 -14.67 10.82 5.82
C ASP A 238 -16.14 10.50 5.53
N LEU A 239 -16.99 11.53 5.53
CA LEU A 239 -18.41 11.39 5.24
C LEU A 239 -18.65 10.85 3.83
N GLY A 240 -17.92 11.35 2.83
CA GLY A 240 -18.00 10.90 1.45
C GLY A 240 -17.61 9.43 1.28
N LEU A 241 -16.52 8.99 1.93
CA LEU A 241 -16.08 7.59 1.91
C LEU A 241 -17.10 6.67 2.59
N ARG A 242 -17.65 7.09 3.73
CA ARG A 242 -18.72 6.34 4.42
C ARG A 242 -20.03 6.31 3.64
N ALA A 243 -20.38 7.39 2.93
CA ALA A 243 -21.53 7.43 2.03
C ALA A 243 -21.35 6.45 0.87
N ARG A 244 -20.17 6.45 0.22
CA ARG A 244 -19.80 5.45 -0.80
C ARG A 244 -19.96 4.03 -0.26
N ALA A 245 -19.44 3.76 0.95
CA ALA A 245 -19.53 2.45 1.60
C ALA A 245 -20.99 1.99 1.77
N ARG A 246 -21.87 2.88 2.24
CA ARG A 246 -23.31 2.60 2.39
C ARG A 246 -23.98 2.30 1.05
N VAL A 247 -23.67 3.06 0.01
CA VAL A 247 -24.22 2.83 -1.35
C VAL A 247 -23.75 1.49 -1.90
N LEU A 248 -22.47 1.15 -1.76
CA LEU A 248 -21.90 -0.10 -2.27
C LEU A 248 -22.51 -1.35 -1.64
N ARG A 249 -23.10 -1.26 -0.45
CA ARG A 249 -23.82 -2.37 0.20
C ARG A 249 -24.98 -2.91 -0.64
N PHE A 250 -25.49 -2.14 -1.60
CA PHE A 250 -26.58 -2.53 -2.49
C PHE A 250 -26.13 -3.08 -3.85
N PHE A 251 -24.83 -3.04 -4.15
CA PHE A 251 -24.29 -3.48 -5.44
C PHE A 251 -24.02 -5.00 -5.42
N PRO A 252 -24.11 -5.72 -6.55
CA PRO A 252 -23.76 -7.14 -6.59
C PRO A 252 -22.27 -7.38 -6.25
N PRO A 253 -21.91 -8.58 -5.75
CA PRO A 253 -20.51 -8.92 -5.54
C PRO A 253 -19.77 -8.99 -6.89
N ARG A 254 -18.46 -8.72 -6.87
CA ARG A 254 -17.63 -8.88 -8.07
C ARG A 254 -17.39 -10.35 -8.36
N ARG A 255 -17.60 -10.76 -9.62
CA ARG A 255 -17.34 -12.14 -10.07
C ARG A 255 -15.86 -12.39 -10.35
N ASP A 256 -15.24 -11.48 -11.10
CA ASP A 256 -13.84 -11.62 -11.52
C ASP A 256 -12.91 -10.77 -10.65
N SER A 257 -11.71 -11.29 -10.39
CA SER A 257 -10.67 -10.54 -9.69
C SER A 257 -10.11 -9.43 -10.58
N VAL A 258 -9.74 -8.29 -9.98
CA VAL A 258 -8.99 -7.22 -10.67
C VAL A 258 -7.50 -7.22 -10.32
N LEU A 259 -7.02 -8.15 -9.47
CA LEU A 259 -5.59 -8.27 -9.18
C LEU A 259 -4.81 -8.69 -10.42
N GLY A 260 -3.59 -8.14 -10.58
CA GLY A 260 -2.73 -8.41 -11.73
C GLY A 260 -3.23 -7.80 -13.05
N VAL A 261 -4.36 -7.08 -13.05
CA VAL A 261 -4.97 -6.51 -14.25
C VAL A 261 -5.12 -5.00 -14.08
N SER A 262 -4.43 -4.23 -14.93
CA SER A 262 -4.44 -2.76 -14.85
C SER A 262 -4.56 -2.14 -16.25
N PRO A 263 -5.75 -2.20 -16.88
CA PRO A 263 -5.94 -1.75 -18.25
C PRO A 263 -5.70 -0.25 -18.41
N ARG A 264 -5.93 0.52 -17.34
CA ARG A 264 -5.77 1.98 -17.29
C ARG A 264 -4.49 2.41 -16.55
N ASN A 265 -3.49 1.52 -16.43
CA ASN A 265 -2.21 1.89 -15.86
C ASN A 265 -1.58 3.04 -16.68
N ARG A 266 -0.98 4.03 -16.01
CA ARG A 266 -0.51 5.25 -16.68
C ARG A 266 0.86 5.08 -17.32
N THR A 267 1.75 4.33 -16.68
CA THR A 267 3.08 4.01 -17.23
C THR A 267 3.05 2.82 -18.18
N TYR A 268 2.21 1.81 -17.90
CA TYR A 268 2.11 0.56 -18.67
C TYR A 268 0.68 0.28 -19.16
N PRO A 269 0.09 1.12 -20.04
CA PRO A 269 -1.31 0.97 -20.48
C PRO A 269 -1.62 -0.42 -21.02
N GLY A 270 -2.70 -1.04 -20.53
CA GLY A 270 -3.10 -2.40 -20.93
C GLY A 270 -2.37 -3.55 -20.19
N TYR A 271 -1.70 -3.30 -19.07
CA TYR A 271 -1.00 -4.35 -18.31
C TYR A 271 -1.96 -5.51 -17.90
N PRO A 272 -1.57 -6.79 -18.09
CA PRO A 272 -0.22 -7.24 -18.49
C PRO A 272 0.05 -7.08 -19.99
N GLY A 273 -0.93 -7.23 -20.89
CA GLY A 273 -0.77 -6.86 -22.31
C GLY A 273 0.47 -7.47 -22.99
N GLY A 274 0.87 -8.68 -22.59
CA GLY A 274 2.09 -9.37 -23.04
C GLY A 274 3.35 -9.10 -22.21
N ARG A 275 3.33 -8.11 -21.31
CA ARG A 275 4.43 -7.78 -20.39
C ARG A 275 4.55 -8.77 -19.24
N ARG A 276 5.79 -8.91 -18.78
CA ARG A 276 6.18 -9.74 -17.63
C ARG A 276 6.57 -8.86 -16.45
N PRO A 277 6.55 -9.40 -15.22
CA PRO A 277 7.08 -8.69 -14.07
C PRO A 277 8.50 -8.15 -14.31
N SER A 278 9.37 -8.86 -15.03
CA SER A 278 10.74 -8.42 -15.39
C SER A 278 10.84 -7.05 -16.07
N ASP A 279 9.76 -6.57 -16.67
CA ASP A 279 9.70 -5.27 -17.37
C ASP A 279 9.45 -4.09 -16.41
N LEU A 280 9.24 -4.40 -15.12
CA LEU A 280 8.92 -3.44 -14.06
C LEU A 280 10.14 -3.10 -13.21
N GLY A 281 10.07 -1.96 -12.52
CA GLY A 281 11.04 -1.52 -11.53
C GLY A 281 11.97 -0.41 -12.02
N ALA A 282 12.80 0.06 -11.10
CA ALA A 282 13.74 1.15 -11.34
C ALA A 282 15.12 0.65 -11.80
N ASP A 283 15.77 1.49 -12.60
CA ASP A 283 17.14 1.31 -13.07
C ASP A 283 18.13 1.21 -11.90
N ALA A 284 19.37 0.82 -12.20
CA ALA A 284 20.43 0.85 -11.20
C ALA A 284 20.67 2.30 -10.73
N PRO A 285 21.13 2.50 -9.47
CA PRO A 285 21.54 3.83 -9.00
C PRO A 285 22.58 4.45 -9.95
N ALA A 286 22.47 5.76 -10.17
CA ALA A 286 23.40 6.48 -11.05
C ALA A 286 24.84 6.46 -10.50
N ALA A 287 25.82 6.70 -11.38
CA ALA A 287 27.21 6.91 -10.97
C ALA A 287 27.29 8.10 -9.99
N GLY A 288 27.96 7.91 -8.84
CA GLY A 288 28.04 8.92 -7.78
C GLY A 288 26.91 8.87 -6.75
N PHE A 289 26.16 7.76 -6.67
CA PHE A 289 25.17 7.54 -5.60
C PHE A 289 25.82 7.63 -4.21
N PRO A 290 25.20 8.30 -3.20
CA PRO A 290 25.81 8.50 -1.89
C PRO A 290 26.22 7.18 -1.25
N ALA A 291 27.48 7.07 -0.82
CA ALA A 291 28.11 5.80 -0.41
C ALA A 291 27.50 5.18 0.85
N GLU A 292 26.79 5.97 1.65
CA GLU A 292 26.09 5.53 2.86
C GLU A 292 24.82 4.70 2.61
N HIS A 293 24.35 4.64 1.36
CA HIS A 293 23.09 3.99 1.00
C HIS A 293 23.21 2.61 0.36
N PRO A 294 24.18 2.32 -0.53
CA PRO A 294 24.39 0.98 -1.07
C PRO A 294 24.74 -0.06 0.01
N ARG A 295 24.52 -1.35 -0.30
CA ARG A 295 25.11 -2.47 0.46
C ARG A 295 26.51 -2.78 0.00
#